data_AF-A0A7X9IM53-F1
#
_entry.id   AF-A0A7X9IM53-F1
#
_cell.length_a   1.000
_cell.length_b   1.000
_cell.length_c   1.000
_cell.angle_alpha   90.00
_cell.angle_beta   90.00
_cell.angle_gamma   90.00
#
_symmetry.space_group_name_H-M   'P 1'
#
loop_
_entity.id
_entity.type
_entity.pdbx_description
1 polymer ?
#
loop_
_entity_poly.entity_id
_entity_poly.type
_entity_poly.pdbx_seq_one_letter_code
_entity_poly.pdbx_strand_id
1 'polypeptide(L)' 'EKYKHLEDQVGAFEGAGYASKGLYRPQMYCVMISSPKNEFCQVCQRAIKQMIDYYSK' A
#
# COMPACT_ATOMS: atom_id res chain seq x y z
N GLU A 1 -19.03 5.51 -1.24
CA GLU A 1 -19.45 5.20 -2.63
C GLU A 1 -18.55 5.84 -3.69
N LYS A 2 -18.39 7.17 -3.72
CA LYS A 2 -17.67 7.91 -4.79
C LYS A 2 -16.30 7.33 -5.22
N TYR A 3 -15.51 6.77 -4.30
CA TYR A 3 -14.16 6.27 -4.57
C TYR A 3 -14.00 4.74 -4.42
N LYS A 4 -15.11 3.99 -4.33
CA LYS A 4 -15.07 2.55 -4.08
C LYS A 4 -14.25 1.79 -5.15
N HIS A 5 -14.32 2.24 -6.40
CA HIS A 5 -13.58 1.65 -7.52
C HIS A 5 -12.05 1.81 -7.41
N LEU A 6 -11.55 2.66 -6.50
CA LEU A 6 -10.12 2.87 -6.28
C LEU A 6 -9.54 1.98 -5.17
N GLU A 7 -10.37 1.24 -4.42
CA GLU A 7 -9.94 0.53 -3.19
C GLU A 7 -8.79 -0.45 -3.43
N ASP A 8 -8.87 -1.19 -4.53
CA ASP A 8 -7.87 -2.19 -4.91
C ASP A 8 -6.93 -1.70 -6.02
N GLN A 9 -6.96 -0.40 -6.37
CA GLN A 9 -6.12 0.19 -7.41
C GLN A 9 -4.80 0.71 -6.86
N VAL A 10 -3.74 0.62 -7.66
CA VAL A 10 -2.44 1.23 -7.35
C VAL A 10 -2.44 2.67 -7.86
N GLY A 11 -2.03 3.61 -7.00
CA GLY A 11 -2.00 5.04 -7.31
C GLY A 11 -1.16 5.84 -6.31
N ALA A 12 -1.35 7.16 -6.29
CA ALA A 12 -0.72 8.06 -5.32
C ALA A 12 -1.80 8.68 -4.44
N PHE A 13 -2.02 8.08 -3.26
CA PHE A 13 -3.04 8.53 -2.31
C PHE A 13 -2.38 9.40 -1.24
N GLU A 14 -2.76 10.67 -1.14
CA GLU A 14 -2.16 11.59 -0.17
C GLU A 14 -2.45 11.17 1.29
N GLY A 15 -1.45 11.34 2.15
CA GLY A 15 -1.44 10.92 3.53
C GLY A 15 -0.64 9.62 3.73
N ALA A 16 0.51 9.71 4.37
CA ALA A 16 1.37 8.57 4.68
C ALA A 16 2.39 8.96 5.76
N GLY A 17 3.04 7.96 6.38
CA GLY A 17 4.20 8.19 7.25
C GLY A 17 3.93 9.20 8.37
N TYR A 18 2.77 9.10 9.03
CA TYR A 18 2.32 10.00 10.10
C TYR A 18 2.02 11.45 9.67
N ALA A 19 2.06 11.76 8.37
CA ALA A 19 1.67 13.06 7.82
C ALA A 19 0.40 12.94 6.95
N SER A 20 -0.52 13.89 7.09
CA SER A 20 -1.77 13.92 6.32
C SER A 20 -1.62 14.54 4.92
N LYS A 21 -0.54 15.29 4.68
CA LYS A 21 -0.26 15.98 3.41
C LYS A 21 1.21 15.87 3.03
N GLY A 22 1.51 16.02 1.74
CA GLY A 22 2.87 16.05 1.21
C GLY A 22 3.57 14.69 1.10
N LEU A 23 3.00 13.64 1.68
CA LEU A 23 3.42 12.24 1.50
C LEU A 23 2.29 11.42 0.88
N TYR A 24 2.65 10.39 0.11
CA TYR A 24 1.70 9.57 -0.64
C TYR A 24 1.91 8.08 -0.37
N ARG A 25 0.82 7.36 -0.17
CA ARG A 25 0.80 5.89 -0.07
C ARG A 25 0.30 5.26 -1.38
N PRO A 26 0.72 4.02 -1.68
CA PRO A 26 0.47 3.41 -2.99
C PRO A 26 -0.97 2.90 -3.19
N GLN A 27 -1.71 2.62 -2.11
CA GLN A 27 -3.09 2.14 -2.14
C GLN A 27 -3.88 2.69 -0.94
N MET A 28 -5.21 2.70 -1.05
CA MET A 28 -6.08 3.18 0.03
C MET A 28 -5.95 2.33 1.29
N TYR A 29 -5.86 1.00 1.14
CA TYR A 29 -5.72 0.05 2.23
C TYR A 29 -4.42 -0.74 2.13
N CYS A 30 -3.78 -0.96 3.28
CA CYS A 30 -2.58 -1.77 3.42
C CYS A 30 -2.41 -2.13 4.91
N VAL A 31 -1.88 -3.32 5.22
CA VAL A 31 -1.49 -3.67 6.59
C VAL A 31 -0.54 -2.63 7.21
N MET A 32 0.30 -1.96 6.41
CA MET A 32 1.21 -0.91 6.87
C MET A 32 0.53 0.38 7.35
N ILE A 33 -0.81 0.50 7.23
CA ILE A 33 -1.59 1.63 7.75
C ILE A 33 -2.84 1.14 8.50
N SER A 34 -3.75 0.51 7.76
CA SER A 34 -4.99 -0.12 8.21
C SER A 34 -5.59 -0.83 7.00
N SER A 35 -5.92 -2.11 7.12
CA SER A 35 -6.52 -2.89 6.04
C SER A 35 -7.71 -3.69 6.58
N PRO A 36 -8.91 -3.55 6.00
CA PRO A 36 -10.06 -4.38 6.39
C PRO A 36 -9.86 -5.85 5.98
N LYS A 37 -8.96 -6.13 5.03
CA LYS A 37 -8.67 -7.47 4.50
C LYS A 37 -7.46 -8.14 5.19
N ASN A 38 -6.75 -7.44 6.08
CA ASN A 38 -5.46 -7.88 6.64
C ASN A 38 -4.40 -8.26 5.59
N GLU A 39 -4.46 -7.64 4.41
CA GLU A 39 -3.53 -7.86 3.29
C GLU A 39 -2.57 -6.69 3.09
N PHE A 40 -1.34 -7.00 2.68
CA PHE A 40 -0.40 -6.01 2.13
C PHE A 40 -0.92 -5.49 0.78
N CYS A 41 -0.75 -4.20 0.52
CA CYS A 41 -1.00 -3.63 -0.79
C CYS A 41 -0.05 -4.23 -1.85
N GLN A 42 -0.42 -4.18 -3.13
CA GLN A 42 0.34 -4.73 -4.26
C GLN A 42 1.80 -4.22 -4.31
N VAL A 43 2.03 -2.96 -3.93
CA VAL A 43 3.39 -2.39 -3.87
C VAL A 43 4.21 -2.98 -2.71
N CYS A 44 3.59 -3.14 -1.53
CA CYS A 44 4.24 -3.81 -0.40
C CYS A 44 4.51 -5.29 -0.71
N GLN A 45 3.58 -6.01 -1.35
CA GLN A 45 3.79 -7.40 -1.77
C GLN A 45 5.00 -7.51 -2.72
N ARG A 46 5.11 -6.61 -3.70
CA ARG A 46 6.27 -6.55 -4.60
C ARG A 46 7.58 -6.27 -3.85
N ALA A 47 7.57 -5.31 -2.92
CA ALA A 47 8.75 -4.98 -2.13
C ALA A 47 9.20 -6.15 -1.23
N ILE A 48 8.27 -6.82 -0.56
CA ILE A 48 8.55 -8.01 0.25
C ILE A 48 9.13 -9.12 -0.62
N LYS A 49 8.53 -9.38 -1.80
CA LYS A 49 9.07 -10.35 -2.75
C LYS A 49 10.50 -10.02 -3.18
N GLN A 50 10.80 -8.75 -3.46
CA GLN A 50 12.16 -8.32 -3.81
C GLN A 50 13.15 -8.59 -2.68
N MET A 51 12.76 -8.38 -1.42
CA MET A 51 13.61 -8.68 -0.27
C MET A 51 13.84 -10.18 -0.09
N ILE A 52 12.79 -11.01 -0.24
CA ILE A 52 12.93 -12.48 -0.20
C ILE A 52 13.89 -12.94 -1.31
N ASP A 53 13.63 -12.51 -2.55
CA ASP A 53 14.47 -12.86 -3.71
C ASP A 53 15.92 -12.40 -3.52
N TYR A 54 16.17 -11.29 -2.81
CA TYR A 54 17.53 -10.82 -2.50
C TYR A 54 18.28 -11.75 -1.54
N TYR A 55 17.60 -12.33 -0.55
CA TYR A 55 18.23 -13.18 0.46
C TYR A 55 18.26 -14.67 0.11
N SER A 56 17.43 -15.11 -0.84
CA SER A 56 17.23 -16.54 -1.11
C SER A 56 17.45 -16.97 -2.57
N LYS A 57 18.01 -16.11 -3.42
CA LYS A 57 18.40 -16.49 -4.79
C LYS A 57 19.86 -16.89 -4.90
#